data_AF-A0A2K3UTN4-F1
#
_entry.id   AF-A0A2K3UTN4-F1
#
_cell.length_a   1.000
_cell.length_b   1.000
_cell.length_c   1.000
_cell.angle_alpha   90.00
_cell.angle_beta   90.00
_cell.angle_gamma   90.00
#
_symmetry.space_group_name_H-M   'P 1'
#
loop_
_entity.id
_entity.type
_entity.pdbx_description
1 polymer ?
#
loop_
_entity_poly.entity_id
_entity_poly.type
_entity_poly.pdbx_seq_one_letter_code
_entity_poly.pdbx_strand_id
1 'polypeptide(L)'
;MHTALSTTLTVSALLLASCGGGGVPSDTTPPDTTPPSVLGLTPGDQATGVAQDATIVITFSEPMNRAATQAAYQSAELPAGDLAFSWNDPGTELTLTPKANLQYTAAGKVYALSLDGSATDLAGNALPAFGSSFRTLRQLSTTLSSAPALDGWVRSDGAVNTDGVALLAGDSGTVDNATYRSYLSFDLAALTGATVVSATLGVHQSSVTGTPYTSLDVGSSDLRLDHVNYGVSLTSTDFDPTVYATLGDISSSSALGAKSLAVLGALNADLAAGRSRSQYRLRFAALTDGDGQADFAWLHSGDHGAHAPTLEVTYLTP
;
A
#
# COMPACT_ATOMS: atom_id res chain seq x y z
N MET A 1 27.68 -2.23 -66.52
CA MET A 1 27.44 -0.97 -67.24
C MET A 1 27.63 0.16 -66.25
N HIS A 2 28.72 0.94 -66.41
CA HIS A 2 28.72 2.42 -66.52
C HIS A 2 28.08 3.13 -65.29
N THR A 3 28.74 3.98 -64.50
CA THR A 3 29.77 4.97 -64.86
C THR A 3 30.40 5.53 -63.57
N ALA A 4 31.70 5.76 -63.58
CA ALA A 4 32.43 6.52 -62.57
C ALA A 4 32.27 8.04 -62.79
N LEU A 5 32.21 8.84 -61.72
CA LEU A 5 32.53 10.26 -61.78
C LEU A 5 33.85 10.50 -61.01
N SER A 6 34.82 10.97 -61.78
CA SER A 6 36.17 11.34 -61.40
C SER A 6 36.18 12.84 -61.08
N THR A 7 36.53 13.20 -59.84
CA THR A 7 36.77 14.60 -59.45
C THR A 7 38.27 14.79 -59.26
N THR A 8 38.88 15.54 -60.17
CA THR A 8 40.27 15.99 -60.14
C THR A 8 40.50 16.94 -58.95
N LEU A 9 41.45 16.60 -58.07
CA LEU A 9 42.02 17.54 -57.10
C LEU A 9 43.49 17.78 -57.46
N THR A 10 43.79 19.05 -57.73
CA THR A 10 45.12 19.58 -58.06
C THR A 10 46.08 19.45 -56.89
N VAL A 11 47.24 18.81 -57.14
CA VAL A 11 48.38 18.76 -56.22
C VAL A 11 49.18 20.05 -56.39
N SER A 12 49.16 20.93 -55.38
CA SER A 12 50.16 22.00 -55.23
C SER A 12 51.31 21.47 -54.38
N ALA A 13 52.47 21.29 -55.01
CA ALA A 13 53.71 20.99 -54.31
C ALA A 13 54.24 22.27 -53.64
N LEU A 14 54.23 22.31 -52.31
CA LEU A 14 54.94 23.31 -51.52
C LEU A 14 56.11 22.63 -50.83
N LEU A 15 57.32 22.85 -51.36
CA LEU A 15 58.57 22.49 -50.69
C LEU A 15 58.87 23.54 -49.62
N LEU A 16 58.79 23.15 -48.36
CA LEU A 16 59.40 23.84 -47.23
C LEU A 16 60.24 22.83 -46.46
N ALA A 17 61.56 23.01 -46.52
CA ALA A 17 62.49 22.39 -45.60
C ALA A 17 62.21 22.92 -44.19
N SER A 18 61.99 22.02 -43.22
CA SER A 18 62.01 22.36 -41.80
C SER A 18 62.93 21.40 -41.08
N CYS A 19 64.00 21.97 -40.54
CA CYS A 19 64.99 21.32 -39.69
C CYS A 19 64.38 20.97 -38.33
N GLY A 20 64.94 19.95 -37.68
CA GLY A 20 64.44 19.37 -36.45
C GLY A 20 64.21 20.35 -35.30
N GLY A 21 63.16 20.05 -34.53
CA GLY A 21 62.90 20.57 -33.20
C GLY A 21 61.91 19.64 -32.53
N GLY A 22 62.38 18.85 -31.57
CA GLY A 22 61.53 17.97 -30.76
C GLY A 22 60.58 18.79 -29.90
N GLY A 23 59.41 19.11 -30.43
CA GLY A 23 58.26 19.51 -29.64
C GLY A 23 57.47 18.26 -29.30
N VAL A 24 57.49 17.83 -28.04
CA VAL A 24 56.39 17.01 -27.53
C VAL A 24 55.09 17.76 -27.85
N PRO A 25 54.05 17.10 -28.40
CA PRO A 25 52.75 17.74 -28.52
C PRO A 25 52.30 18.04 -27.08
N SER A 26 52.40 19.32 -26.69
CA SER A 26 51.72 19.82 -25.51
C SER A 26 50.24 19.71 -25.83
N ASP A 27 49.63 18.61 -25.40
CA ASP A 27 48.21 18.36 -25.44
C ASP A 27 47.54 19.27 -24.39
N THR A 28 47.55 20.57 -24.67
CA THR A 28 46.94 21.59 -23.81
C THR A 28 45.56 21.90 -24.37
N THR A 29 44.64 20.94 -24.22
CA THR A 29 43.22 21.27 -24.20
C THR A 29 43.02 22.40 -23.18
N PRO A 30 42.32 23.48 -23.52
CA PRO A 30 42.04 24.55 -22.56
C PRO A 30 41.50 23.97 -21.25
N PRO A 31 41.92 24.48 -20.08
CA PRO A 31 41.41 24.00 -18.80
C PRO A 31 39.89 24.18 -18.77
N ASP A 32 39.20 23.15 -18.27
CA ASP A 32 37.76 23.23 -18.09
C ASP A 32 37.43 24.17 -16.92
N THR A 33 36.62 25.18 -17.21
CA THR A 33 36.18 26.18 -16.24
C THR A 33 34.65 26.25 -16.12
N THR A 34 33.95 25.28 -16.70
CA THR A 34 32.47 25.26 -16.69
C THR A 34 32.01 24.57 -15.41
N PRO A 35 31.21 25.21 -14.55
CA PRO A 35 30.67 24.53 -13.38
C PRO A 35 29.60 23.51 -13.75
N PRO A 36 29.52 22.37 -13.01
CA PRO A 36 28.44 21.42 -13.18
C PRO A 36 27.10 22.00 -12.73
N SER A 37 26.01 21.39 -13.20
CA SER A 37 24.64 21.71 -12.79
C SER A 37 23.80 20.44 -12.64
N VAL A 38 22.71 20.50 -11.86
CA VAL A 38 21.74 19.39 -11.75
C VAL A 38 20.73 19.51 -12.88
N LEU A 39 20.66 18.50 -13.75
CA LEU A 39 19.71 18.39 -14.86
C LEU A 39 18.42 17.68 -14.48
N GLY A 40 18.47 16.78 -13.49
CA GLY A 40 17.33 15.96 -13.09
C GLY A 40 17.42 15.50 -11.64
N LEU A 41 16.25 15.37 -11.02
CA LEU A 41 16.09 14.81 -9.68
C LEU A 41 14.83 13.95 -9.63
N THR A 42 14.96 12.73 -9.10
CA THR A 42 13.82 11.87 -8.77
C THR A 42 14.00 11.33 -7.34
N PRO A 43 13.02 11.45 -6.42
CA PRO A 43 11.79 12.26 -6.54
C PRO A 43 12.11 13.73 -6.80
N GLY A 44 11.31 14.40 -7.64
CA GLY A 44 11.49 15.82 -7.94
C GLY A 44 11.31 16.72 -6.71
N ASP A 45 11.77 17.96 -6.79
CA ASP A 45 11.61 18.90 -5.67
C ASP A 45 10.12 19.12 -5.35
N GLN A 46 9.82 19.12 -4.05
CA GLN A 46 8.49 19.16 -3.46
C GLN A 46 7.55 18.01 -3.86
N ALA A 47 8.07 16.90 -4.41
CA ALA A 47 7.25 15.73 -4.73
C ALA A 47 6.52 15.21 -3.48
N THR A 48 5.27 14.78 -3.64
CA THR A 48 4.45 14.15 -2.59
C THR A 48 4.09 12.71 -2.98
N GLY A 49 3.62 11.94 -2.00
CA GLY A 49 3.23 10.55 -2.24
C GLY A 49 4.39 9.63 -2.63
N VAL A 50 5.61 9.96 -2.21
CA VAL A 50 6.79 9.14 -2.49
C VAL A 50 6.69 7.80 -1.75
N ALA A 51 6.94 6.71 -2.48
CA ALA A 51 6.91 5.36 -1.94
C ALA A 51 8.04 5.13 -0.92
N GLN A 52 7.85 4.21 0.01
CA GLN A 52 8.81 3.95 1.09
C GLN A 52 10.11 3.30 0.59
N ASP A 53 10.06 2.65 -0.56
CA ASP A 53 11.18 2.00 -1.24
C ASP A 53 11.81 2.87 -2.34
N ALA A 54 11.42 4.15 -2.42
CA ALA A 54 11.93 5.05 -3.44
C ALA A 54 13.43 5.31 -3.30
N THR A 55 14.14 5.24 -4.43
CA THR A 55 15.53 5.70 -4.57
C THR A 55 15.57 7.17 -4.95
N ILE A 56 16.64 7.87 -4.57
CA ILE A 56 16.89 9.24 -5.00
C ILE A 56 17.93 9.22 -6.12
N VAL A 57 17.64 9.82 -7.27
CA VAL A 57 18.53 9.88 -8.44
C VAL A 57 18.78 11.34 -8.78
N ILE A 58 20.05 11.72 -8.85
CA ILE A 58 20.52 13.05 -9.25
C ILE A 58 21.29 12.92 -10.56
N THR A 59 20.87 13.64 -11.59
CA THR A 59 21.56 13.70 -12.89
C THR A 59 22.25 15.05 -13.04
N PHE A 60 23.54 15.03 -13.37
CA PHE A 60 24.40 16.21 -13.53
C PHE A 60 24.67 16.50 -15.02
N SER A 61 25.07 17.75 -15.33
CA SER A 61 25.42 18.16 -16.69
C SER A 61 26.72 17.58 -17.23
N GLU A 62 27.57 17.07 -16.33
CA GLU A 62 28.91 16.57 -16.64
C GLU A 62 29.41 15.57 -15.58
N PRO A 63 30.50 14.83 -15.85
CA PRO A 63 31.08 13.90 -14.90
C PRO A 63 31.53 14.57 -13.59
N MET A 64 31.02 14.08 -12.47
CA MET A 64 31.34 14.60 -11.14
C MET A 64 32.53 13.87 -10.49
N ASN A 65 33.26 14.57 -9.61
CA ASN A 65 34.13 13.91 -8.64
C ASN A 65 33.25 13.17 -7.61
N ARG A 66 33.21 11.84 -7.75
CA ARG A 66 32.33 10.96 -6.97
C ARG A 66 32.57 11.08 -5.47
N ALA A 67 33.82 11.09 -5.02
CA ALA A 67 34.17 11.13 -3.61
C ALA A 67 33.84 12.49 -2.98
N ALA A 68 34.17 13.58 -3.68
CA ALA A 68 33.85 14.94 -3.22
C ALA A 68 32.31 15.15 -3.15
N THR A 69 31.59 14.69 -4.17
CA THR A 69 30.12 14.82 -4.22
C THR A 69 29.43 14.01 -3.12
N GLN A 70 29.91 12.79 -2.83
CA GLN A 70 29.40 12.00 -1.70
C GLN A 70 29.68 12.65 -0.35
N ALA A 71 30.85 13.27 -0.18
CA ALA A 71 31.19 14.00 1.05
C ALA A 71 30.39 15.30 1.23
N ALA A 72 29.99 15.94 0.12
CA ALA A 72 29.19 17.17 0.10
C ALA A 72 27.69 16.93 0.40
N TYR A 73 27.24 15.67 0.45
CA TYR A 73 25.84 15.32 0.72
C TYR A 73 25.47 15.62 2.17
N GLN A 74 24.36 16.35 2.34
CA GLN A 74 23.80 16.67 3.64
C GLN A 74 22.29 16.34 3.68
N SER A 75 21.87 15.70 4.76
CA SER A 75 20.45 15.50 5.10
C SER A 75 20.35 15.17 6.57
N ALA A 76 19.39 15.79 7.28
CA ALA A 76 19.11 15.46 8.67
C ALA A 76 18.24 14.22 8.79
N GLU A 77 17.31 14.03 7.85
CA GLU A 77 16.32 12.95 7.86
C GLU A 77 16.82 11.67 7.18
N LEU A 78 17.83 11.77 6.31
CA LEU A 78 18.44 10.65 5.62
C LEU A 78 19.98 10.81 5.56
N PRO A 79 20.69 10.70 6.70
CA PRO A 79 22.15 10.86 6.74
C PRO A 79 22.88 9.93 5.75
N ALA A 80 24.07 10.34 5.29
CA ALA A 80 24.89 9.56 4.35
C ALA A 80 25.16 8.11 4.82
N GLY A 81 25.26 7.89 6.13
CA GLY A 81 25.44 6.56 6.72
C GLY A 81 24.29 5.59 6.45
N ASP A 82 23.09 6.11 6.17
CA ASP A 82 21.87 5.34 5.90
C ASP A 82 21.63 5.11 4.40
N LEU A 83 22.55 5.58 3.56
CA LEU A 83 22.47 5.48 2.11
C LEU A 83 23.54 4.54 1.54
N ALA A 84 23.18 3.83 0.49
CA ALA A 84 24.13 3.27 -0.46
C ALA A 84 24.23 4.18 -1.68
N PHE A 85 25.43 4.64 -2.00
CA PHE A 85 25.71 5.50 -3.15
C PHE A 85 26.19 4.64 -4.32
N SER A 86 25.59 4.83 -5.49
CA SER A 86 26.09 4.26 -6.74
C SER A 86 26.13 5.33 -7.84
N TRP A 87 27.05 5.15 -8.78
CA TRP A 87 27.25 6.05 -9.90
C TRP A 87 27.14 5.26 -11.20
N ASN A 88 26.60 5.90 -12.24
CA ASN A 88 26.75 5.38 -13.60
C ASN A 88 28.22 5.47 -14.06
N ASP A 89 28.58 4.73 -15.12
CA ASP A 89 29.95 4.72 -15.64
C ASP A 89 30.47 6.11 -16.03
N PRO A 90 29.68 6.97 -16.72
CA PRO A 90 30.10 8.34 -17.03
C PRO A 90 30.30 9.25 -15.81
N GLY A 91 29.79 8.89 -14.63
CA GLY A 91 29.84 9.75 -13.44
C GLY A 91 28.90 10.96 -13.51
N THR A 92 27.90 10.93 -14.38
CA THR A 92 26.89 11.99 -14.57
C THR A 92 25.60 11.71 -13.80
N GLU A 93 25.46 10.54 -13.18
CA GLU A 93 24.26 10.15 -12.43
C GLU A 93 24.65 9.49 -11.12
N LEU A 94 24.13 10.04 -10.02
CA LEU A 94 24.26 9.52 -8.67
C LEU A 94 22.92 8.96 -8.21
N THR A 95 22.91 7.68 -7.83
CA THR A 95 21.77 7.04 -7.18
C THR A 95 22.05 6.84 -5.70
N LEU A 96 21.14 7.32 -4.86
CA LEU A 96 21.10 7.14 -3.42
C LEU A 96 20.00 6.15 -3.08
N THR A 97 20.38 5.00 -2.54
CA THR A 97 19.43 3.96 -2.12
C THR A 97 19.36 3.95 -0.59
N PRO A 98 18.20 4.29 0.02
CA PRO A 98 17.99 4.10 1.45
C PRO A 98 18.23 2.64 1.85
N LYS A 99 19.04 2.40 2.89
CA LYS A 99 19.29 1.06 3.43
C LYS A 99 18.08 0.48 4.16
N ALA A 100 17.18 1.35 4.61
CA ALA A 100 15.90 1.02 5.21
C ALA A 100 14.79 1.80 4.51
N ASN A 101 13.57 1.26 4.53
CA ASN A 101 12.40 1.93 3.99
C ASN A 101 12.24 3.33 4.60
N LEU A 102 11.93 4.30 3.73
CA LEU A 102 11.50 5.63 4.13
C LEU A 102 10.22 5.52 4.97
N GLN A 103 10.08 6.42 5.93
CA GLN A 103 8.99 6.37 6.89
C GLN A 103 7.73 7.01 6.33
N TYR A 104 6.58 6.41 6.64
CA TYR A 104 5.28 7.06 6.53
C TYR A 104 4.84 7.60 7.88
N THR A 105 4.18 8.76 7.86
CA THR A 105 3.54 9.36 9.05
C THR A 105 2.16 9.87 8.66
N ALA A 106 1.32 10.21 9.63
CA ALA A 106 -0.01 10.77 9.35
C ALA A 106 0.05 12.08 8.55
N ALA A 107 1.13 12.86 8.69
CA ALA A 107 1.36 14.09 7.93
C ALA A 107 2.23 13.88 6.67
N GLY A 108 2.77 12.69 6.46
CA GLY A 108 3.80 12.40 5.46
C GLY A 108 5.16 12.86 5.96
N LYS A 109 6.19 12.02 5.83
CA LYS A 109 7.54 12.37 6.29
C LYS A 109 8.23 13.19 5.20
N VAL A 110 8.69 14.38 5.56
CA VAL A 110 9.53 15.20 4.68
C VAL A 110 10.97 14.73 4.81
N TYR A 111 11.64 14.57 3.67
CA TYR A 111 13.06 14.30 3.56
C TYR A 111 13.69 15.45 2.78
N ALA A 112 14.59 16.18 3.42
CA ALA A 112 15.34 17.27 2.78
C ALA A 112 16.78 16.83 2.55
N LEU A 113 17.33 17.17 1.38
CA LEU A 113 18.71 16.88 1.02
C LEU A 113 19.35 18.07 0.33
N SER A 114 20.67 18.18 0.46
CA SER A 114 21.46 19.17 -0.25
C SER A 114 22.83 18.64 -0.64
N LEU A 115 23.40 19.28 -1.66
CA LEU A 115 24.82 19.22 -1.99
C LEU A 115 25.38 20.63 -1.80
N ASP A 116 26.37 20.77 -0.92
CA ASP A 116 27.06 22.04 -0.75
C ASP A 116 28.12 22.27 -1.86
N GLY A 117 28.75 23.45 -1.84
CA GLY A 117 29.74 23.86 -2.84
C GLY A 117 31.08 23.09 -2.79
N SER A 118 31.23 22.07 -1.93
CA SER A 118 32.39 21.18 -1.95
C SER A 118 32.24 20.03 -2.96
N ALA A 119 31.04 19.81 -3.51
CA ALA A 119 30.85 18.95 -4.67
C ALA A 119 31.49 19.62 -5.91
N THR A 120 32.35 18.90 -6.62
CA THR A 120 33.02 19.40 -7.83
C THR A 120 32.92 18.42 -8.99
N ASP A 121 33.10 18.92 -10.20
CA ASP A 121 33.45 18.09 -11.36
C ASP A 121 34.87 17.48 -11.24
N LEU A 122 35.34 16.83 -12.30
CA LEU A 122 36.69 16.26 -12.38
C LEU A 122 37.80 17.32 -12.57
N ALA A 123 37.47 18.53 -13.03
CA ALA A 123 38.39 19.65 -13.22
C ALA A 123 38.53 20.54 -11.97
N GLY A 124 37.67 20.33 -10.96
CA GLY A 124 37.63 21.09 -9.72
C GLY A 124 36.66 22.27 -9.72
N ASN A 125 35.80 22.42 -10.74
CA ASN A 125 34.76 23.45 -10.70
C ASN A 125 33.64 23.03 -9.76
N ALA A 126 33.25 23.93 -8.85
CA ALA A 126 32.26 23.65 -7.82
C ALA A 126 30.83 23.66 -8.36
N LEU A 127 30.03 22.69 -7.93
CA LEU A 127 28.58 22.69 -8.11
C LEU A 127 27.98 23.87 -7.33
N PRO A 128 27.16 24.72 -7.96
CA PRO A 128 26.35 25.70 -7.22
C PRO A 128 25.49 25.00 -6.18
N ALA A 129 25.36 25.59 -4.98
CA ALA A 129 24.63 24.97 -3.88
C ALA A 129 23.23 24.49 -4.33
N PHE A 130 22.95 23.23 -4.04
CA PHE A 130 21.73 22.55 -4.47
C PHE A 130 20.98 22.02 -3.25
N GLY A 131 19.66 22.18 -3.25
CA GLY A 131 18.79 21.65 -2.21
C GLY A 131 17.47 21.20 -2.80
N SER A 132 16.91 20.14 -2.23
CA SER A 132 15.60 19.62 -2.61
C SER A 132 14.94 18.97 -1.41
N SER A 133 13.61 18.83 -1.45
CA SER A 133 12.89 17.99 -0.52
C SER A 133 11.76 17.23 -1.19
N PHE A 134 11.37 16.11 -0.60
CA PHE A 134 10.17 15.39 -1.00
C PHE A 134 9.44 14.89 0.24
N ARG A 135 8.18 14.48 0.04
CA ARG A 135 7.30 13.95 1.08
C ARG A 135 6.81 12.55 0.72
N THR A 136 6.97 11.63 1.65
CA THR A 136 6.43 10.27 1.50
C THR A 136 4.91 10.23 1.60
N LEU A 137 4.30 9.11 1.19
CA LEU A 137 2.87 8.85 1.43
C LEU A 137 2.51 9.06 2.91
N ARG A 138 1.30 9.55 3.14
CA ARG A 138 0.69 9.61 4.46
C ARG A 138 0.06 8.27 4.77
N GLN A 139 0.25 7.81 5.99
CA GLN A 139 -0.42 6.63 6.52
C GLN A 139 -1.47 7.07 7.54
N LEU A 140 -2.74 6.85 7.21
CA LEU A 140 -3.89 7.25 8.03
C LEU A 140 -4.64 6.01 8.49
N SER A 141 -5.34 6.13 9.61
CA SER A 141 -6.28 5.11 10.09
C SER A 141 -7.66 5.70 10.26
N THR A 142 -8.68 4.90 9.94
CA THR A 142 -10.09 5.22 10.20
C THR A 142 -10.81 3.99 10.72
N THR A 143 -11.88 4.20 11.47
CA THR A 143 -12.76 3.14 11.94
C THR A 143 -14.13 3.37 11.32
N LEU A 144 -14.58 2.44 10.49
CA LEU A 144 -15.91 2.46 9.92
C LEU A 144 -16.84 1.68 10.86
N SER A 145 -17.94 2.30 11.27
CA SER A 145 -19.01 1.58 11.95
C SER A 145 -19.84 0.82 10.93
N SER A 146 -20.32 -0.36 11.33
CA SER A 146 -21.35 -1.08 10.58
C SER A 146 -22.63 -0.25 10.44
N ALA A 147 -23.39 -0.50 9.37
CA ALA A 147 -24.61 0.20 9.04
C ALA A 147 -25.81 -0.53 9.68
N PRO A 148 -26.41 -0.03 10.77
CA PRO A 148 -27.35 -0.81 11.57
C PRO A 148 -28.55 -1.31 10.77
N ALA A 149 -29.09 -0.47 9.88
CA ALA A 149 -30.23 -0.81 9.01
C ALA A 149 -29.94 -1.93 7.98
N LEU A 150 -28.68 -2.35 7.82
CA LEU A 150 -28.26 -3.43 6.93
C LEU A 150 -27.64 -4.60 7.68
N ASP A 151 -27.40 -4.44 8.97
CA ASP A 151 -26.98 -5.53 9.82
C ASP A 151 -28.20 -6.34 10.25
N GLY A 152 -27.99 -7.58 10.66
CA GLY A 152 -29.10 -8.40 11.13
C GLY A 152 -28.84 -9.88 10.99
N TRP A 153 -29.91 -10.66 11.09
CA TRP A 153 -29.87 -12.09 10.83
C TRP A 153 -30.96 -12.52 9.86
N VAL A 154 -30.63 -13.54 9.09
CA VAL A 154 -31.55 -14.27 8.22
C VAL A 154 -31.62 -15.71 8.72
N ARG A 155 -32.83 -16.24 8.81
CA ARG A 155 -33.10 -17.58 9.27
C ARG A 155 -33.51 -18.50 8.11
N SER A 156 -33.24 -19.80 8.23
CA SER A 156 -33.46 -20.79 7.15
C SER A 156 -34.91 -20.93 6.70
N ASP A 157 -35.88 -20.48 7.50
CA ASP A 157 -37.31 -20.42 7.16
C ASP A 157 -37.72 -19.11 6.44
N GLY A 158 -36.75 -18.24 6.15
CA GLY A 158 -36.96 -16.97 5.46
C GLY A 158 -37.30 -15.79 6.37
N ALA A 159 -37.28 -15.96 7.70
CA ALA A 159 -37.38 -14.82 8.60
C ALA A 159 -36.13 -13.94 8.52
N VAL A 160 -36.35 -12.62 8.53
CA VAL A 160 -35.29 -11.61 8.49
C VAL A 160 -35.51 -10.65 9.64
N ASN A 161 -34.44 -10.26 10.30
CA ASN A 161 -34.47 -9.20 11.30
C ASN A 161 -33.28 -8.26 11.12
N THR A 162 -33.57 -7.00 10.89
CA THR A 162 -32.61 -5.88 10.84
C THR A 162 -32.81 -4.89 11.99
N ASP A 163 -33.76 -5.17 12.88
CA ASP A 163 -34.13 -4.30 13.98
C ASP A 163 -33.61 -4.90 15.29
N GLY A 164 -32.65 -4.20 15.91
CA GLY A 164 -32.24 -4.45 17.28
C GLY A 164 -30.78 -4.84 17.44
N VAL A 165 -30.38 -4.98 18.70
CA VAL A 165 -28.97 -4.95 19.13
C VAL A 165 -28.23 -6.30 19.01
N ALA A 166 -28.87 -7.33 18.45
CA ALA A 166 -28.38 -8.71 18.49
C ALA A 166 -28.27 -9.34 17.10
N LEU A 167 -27.10 -9.91 16.85
CA LEU A 167 -26.78 -10.82 15.76
C LEU A 167 -26.74 -12.25 16.32
N LEU A 168 -27.23 -13.20 15.53
CA LEU A 168 -27.36 -14.60 15.87
C LEU A 168 -26.71 -15.49 14.80
N ALA A 169 -25.87 -16.42 15.22
CA ALA A 169 -25.36 -17.48 14.37
C ALA A 169 -25.50 -18.82 15.12
N GLY A 170 -26.04 -19.83 14.44
CA GLY A 170 -26.31 -21.15 15.02
C GLY A 170 -27.73 -21.63 14.74
N ASP A 171 -28.36 -22.42 15.61
CA ASP A 171 -29.70 -22.99 15.38
C ASP A 171 -30.64 -22.93 16.59
N SER A 172 -31.94 -23.08 16.31
CA SER A 172 -33.01 -22.85 17.28
C SER A 172 -33.76 -24.12 17.69
N GLY A 173 -33.69 -24.48 18.96
CA GLY A 173 -34.53 -25.57 19.50
C GLY A 173 -36.04 -25.32 19.54
N THR A 174 -36.54 -24.12 19.19
CA THR A 174 -37.96 -23.77 19.32
C THR A 174 -38.67 -23.44 18.01
N VAL A 175 -37.93 -23.37 16.89
CA VAL A 175 -38.47 -23.06 15.57
C VAL A 175 -37.99 -24.11 14.56
N ASP A 176 -38.37 -25.37 14.80
CA ASP A 176 -38.03 -26.51 13.92
C ASP A 176 -36.52 -26.62 13.59
N ASN A 177 -35.65 -26.37 14.57
CA ASN A 177 -34.19 -26.31 14.38
C ASN A 177 -33.72 -25.37 13.27
N ALA A 178 -34.47 -24.29 13.03
CA ALA A 178 -34.11 -23.30 12.04
C ALA A 178 -32.76 -22.63 12.37
N THR A 179 -31.94 -22.51 11.33
CA THR A 179 -30.57 -21.98 11.40
C THR A 179 -30.57 -20.48 11.19
N TYR A 180 -29.71 -19.78 11.92
CA TYR A 180 -29.46 -18.35 11.86
C TYR A 180 -28.09 -18.06 11.25
N ARG A 181 -28.06 -17.05 10.38
CA ARG A 181 -26.82 -16.45 9.87
C ARG A 181 -26.92 -14.95 10.00
N SER A 182 -25.83 -14.33 10.42
CA SER A 182 -25.80 -12.88 10.64
C SER A 182 -25.03 -12.16 9.56
N TYR A 183 -25.40 -10.90 9.32
CA TYR A 183 -24.89 -10.08 8.24
C TYR A 183 -24.45 -8.72 8.78
N LEU A 184 -23.38 -8.21 8.18
CA LEU A 184 -22.75 -6.94 8.51
C LEU A 184 -22.47 -6.16 7.23
N SER A 185 -22.70 -4.85 7.26
CA SER A 185 -22.38 -3.98 6.13
C SER A 185 -21.61 -2.74 6.55
N PHE A 186 -20.55 -2.40 5.82
CA PHE A 186 -19.75 -1.20 6.03
C PHE A 186 -19.74 -0.32 4.78
N ASP A 187 -20.00 0.97 4.93
CA ASP A 187 -19.92 1.96 3.84
C ASP A 187 -18.46 2.29 3.51
N LEU A 188 -18.12 2.30 2.22
CA LEU A 188 -16.74 2.48 1.75
C LEU A 188 -16.45 3.88 1.21
N ALA A 189 -17.38 4.84 1.31
CA ALA A 189 -17.21 6.16 0.70
C ALA A 189 -15.92 6.85 1.16
N ALA A 190 -15.59 6.75 2.45
CA ALA A 190 -14.38 7.33 3.05
C ALA A 190 -13.06 6.71 2.56
N LEU A 191 -13.11 5.56 1.89
CA LEU A 191 -11.94 4.83 1.38
C LEU A 191 -11.82 4.90 -0.15
N THR A 192 -12.67 5.67 -0.82
CA THR A 192 -12.66 5.79 -2.28
C THR A 192 -11.32 6.32 -2.77
N GLY A 193 -10.63 5.54 -3.61
CA GLY A 193 -9.32 5.90 -4.17
C GLY A 193 -8.14 5.76 -3.20
N ALA A 194 -8.36 5.30 -1.97
CA ALA A 194 -7.32 5.04 -0.99
C ALA A 194 -6.61 3.71 -1.28
N THR A 195 -5.30 3.64 -1.02
CA THR A 195 -4.58 2.36 -1.01
C THR A 195 -4.65 1.77 0.38
N VAL A 196 -5.55 0.80 0.60
CA VAL A 196 -5.70 0.16 1.91
C VAL A 196 -4.59 -0.87 2.13
N VAL A 197 -3.92 -0.76 3.28
CA VAL A 197 -2.79 -1.62 3.67
C VAL A 197 -3.10 -2.54 4.84
N SER A 198 -4.12 -2.23 5.64
CA SER A 198 -4.68 -3.14 6.64
C SER A 198 -6.18 -2.92 6.78
N ALA A 199 -6.90 -4.00 7.07
CA ALA A 199 -8.31 -3.94 7.42
C ALA A 199 -8.64 -5.07 8.39
N THR A 200 -9.24 -4.73 9.53
CA THR A 200 -9.62 -5.68 10.58
C THR A 200 -11.09 -5.48 10.93
N LEU A 201 -11.89 -6.52 10.74
CA LEU A 201 -13.26 -6.56 11.22
C LEU A 201 -13.26 -6.90 12.71
N GLY A 202 -13.93 -6.09 13.52
CA GLY A 202 -14.19 -6.32 14.93
C GLY A 202 -15.67 -6.58 15.19
N VAL A 203 -15.98 -7.59 16.01
CA VAL A 203 -17.33 -7.90 16.50
C VAL A 203 -17.26 -8.20 17.99
N HIS A 204 -18.39 -8.15 18.69
CA HIS A 204 -18.45 -8.43 20.12
C HIS A 204 -19.43 -9.55 20.43
N GLN A 205 -18.93 -10.67 20.96
CA GLN A 205 -19.74 -11.81 21.39
C GLN A 205 -20.27 -11.54 22.81
N SER A 206 -21.58 -11.48 22.94
CA SER A 206 -22.26 -11.05 24.16
C SER A 206 -22.78 -12.21 25.02
N SER A 207 -23.12 -13.32 24.37
CA SER A 207 -23.63 -14.52 25.04
C SER A 207 -23.43 -15.75 24.17
N VAL A 208 -23.53 -16.92 24.79
CA VAL A 208 -23.59 -18.22 24.12
C VAL A 208 -24.75 -19.01 24.72
N THR A 209 -25.60 -19.58 23.87
CA THR A 209 -26.64 -20.54 24.25
C THR A 209 -26.23 -21.90 23.75
N GLY A 210 -26.37 -22.94 24.57
CA GLY A 210 -25.96 -24.30 24.20
C GLY A 210 -24.46 -24.46 24.00
N THR A 211 -24.08 -25.26 23.00
CA THR A 211 -22.69 -25.64 22.70
C THR A 211 -22.28 -25.44 21.22
N PRO A 212 -22.60 -24.30 20.58
CA PRO A 212 -22.41 -24.11 19.14
C PRO A 212 -20.97 -24.28 18.66
N TYR A 213 -19.99 -23.98 19.51
CA TYR A 213 -18.55 -24.17 19.24
C TYR A 213 -18.06 -25.61 19.35
N THR A 214 -18.97 -26.57 19.60
CA THR A 214 -18.64 -28.00 19.61
C THR A 214 -19.65 -28.84 18.85
N SER A 215 -20.93 -28.48 18.87
CA SER A 215 -22.00 -29.20 18.16
C SER A 215 -22.16 -28.75 16.71
N LEU A 216 -21.93 -27.47 16.41
CA LEU A 216 -22.07 -26.91 15.06
C LEU A 216 -20.74 -26.75 14.30
N ASP A 217 -19.64 -27.22 14.90
CA ASP A 217 -18.32 -27.31 14.25
C ASP A 217 -18.26 -28.54 13.32
N VAL A 218 -17.71 -28.36 12.11
CA VAL A 218 -17.22 -29.48 11.28
C VAL A 218 -15.73 -29.31 11.02
N GLY A 219 -14.92 -29.96 11.86
CA GLY A 219 -13.48 -30.00 11.73
C GLY A 219 -12.81 -28.66 12.08
N SER A 220 -12.64 -28.38 13.37
CA SER A 220 -11.82 -27.28 13.90
C SER A 220 -12.17 -25.89 13.36
N SER A 221 -13.37 -25.70 12.79
CA SER A 221 -13.82 -24.45 12.21
C SER A 221 -15.15 -24.01 12.81
N ASP A 222 -15.07 -22.95 13.59
CA ASP A 222 -16.14 -22.52 14.48
C ASP A 222 -17.04 -21.44 13.84
N LEU A 223 -17.01 -20.22 14.38
CA LEU A 223 -17.77 -19.09 13.86
C LEU A 223 -17.00 -18.49 12.68
N ARG A 224 -17.41 -18.87 11.47
CA ARG A 224 -16.81 -18.46 10.20
C ARG A 224 -17.29 -17.09 9.76
N LEU A 225 -16.39 -16.40 9.06
CA LEU A 225 -16.67 -15.17 8.35
C LEU A 225 -16.57 -15.40 6.84
N ASP A 226 -17.63 -15.08 6.10
CA ASP A 226 -17.61 -15.03 4.65
C ASP A 226 -17.67 -13.58 4.15
N HIS A 227 -16.98 -13.30 3.06
CA HIS A 227 -17.17 -12.11 2.23
C HIS A 227 -18.32 -12.35 1.26
N VAL A 228 -19.34 -11.50 1.34
CA VAL A 228 -20.57 -11.61 0.54
C VAL A 228 -20.95 -10.25 -0.03
N ASN A 229 -21.99 -10.23 -0.85
CA ASN A 229 -22.68 -9.01 -1.24
C ASN A 229 -24.17 -9.30 -1.34
N TYR A 230 -24.93 -8.77 -0.40
CA TYR A 230 -26.39 -8.85 -0.35
C TYR A 230 -27.07 -7.54 -0.80
N GLY A 231 -26.28 -6.58 -1.31
CA GLY A 231 -26.81 -5.37 -1.92
C GLY A 231 -27.25 -4.33 -0.91
N VAL A 232 -28.38 -3.67 -1.18
CA VAL A 232 -28.82 -2.45 -0.48
C VAL A 232 -29.83 -2.70 0.64
N SER A 233 -30.22 -3.96 0.86
CA SER A 233 -31.19 -4.37 1.88
C SER A 233 -30.96 -5.84 2.21
N LEU A 234 -31.05 -6.20 3.49
CA LEU A 234 -31.04 -7.61 3.91
C LEU A 234 -32.43 -8.21 3.69
N THR A 235 -32.50 -9.36 3.03
CA THR A 235 -33.74 -10.03 2.63
C THR A 235 -33.67 -11.53 2.90
N SER A 236 -34.81 -12.22 2.76
CA SER A 236 -34.89 -13.66 3.02
C SER A 236 -34.07 -14.49 2.04
N THR A 237 -33.85 -14.00 0.82
CA THR A 237 -33.00 -14.67 -0.18
C THR A 237 -31.52 -14.65 0.20
N ASP A 238 -31.14 -13.77 1.12
CA ASP A 238 -29.78 -13.67 1.62
C ASP A 238 -29.49 -14.70 2.70
N PHE A 239 -30.29 -15.75 2.90
CA PHE A 239 -29.83 -16.88 3.72
C PHE A 239 -28.57 -17.51 3.11
N ASP A 240 -28.53 -17.64 1.78
CA ASP A 240 -27.42 -18.20 0.99
C ASP A 240 -27.03 -17.31 -0.20
N PRO A 241 -26.48 -16.09 0.03
CA PRO A 241 -26.03 -15.23 -1.05
C PRO A 241 -24.78 -15.82 -1.70
N THR A 242 -24.41 -15.23 -2.84
CA THR A 242 -23.11 -15.54 -3.45
C THR A 242 -21.98 -15.19 -2.49
N VAL A 243 -21.14 -16.18 -2.17
CA VAL A 243 -19.93 -16.00 -1.37
C VAL A 243 -18.77 -15.71 -2.30
N TYR A 244 -18.10 -14.57 -2.09
CA TYR A 244 -16.90 -14.22 -2.82
C TYR A 244 -15.66 -14.90 -2.24
N ALA A 245 -15.58 -15.02 -0.92
CA ALA A 245 -14.52 -15.73 -0.22
C ALA A 245 -14.97 -16.16 1.18
N THR A 246 -14.49 -17.31 1.65
CA THR A 246 -14.52 -17.66 3.09
C THR A 246 -13.20 -17.21 3.70
N LEU A 247 -13.26 -16.36 4.73
CA LEU A 247 -12.11 -15.63 5.26
C LEU A 247 -11.44 -16.33 6.46
N GLY A 248 -12.10 -17.35 7.03
CA GLY A 248 -11.65 -18.09 8.20
C GLY A 248 -12.59 -17.92 9.39
N ASP A 249 -12.12 -18.32 10.57
CA ASP A 249 -12.89 -18.26 11.81
C ASP A 249 -12.61 -16.94 12.53
N ILE A 250 -13.66 -16.15 12.79
CA ILE A 250 -13.55 -14.92 13.60
C ILE A 250 -13.55 -15.22 15.10
N SER A 251 -14.11 -16.36 15.50
CA SER A 251 -14.07 -16.85 16.87
C SER A 251 -14.06 -18.37 16.88
N SER A 252 -13.19 -18.95 17.69
CA SER A 252 -13.05 -20.39 17.88
C SER A 252 -13.40 -20.88 19.29
N SER A 253 -14.20 -20.09 20.03
CA SER A 253 -14.56 -20.43 21.40
C SER A 253 -15.80 -19.69 21.89
N SER A 254 -16.41 -20.25 22.94
CA SER A 254 -17.53 -19.64 23.66
C SER A 254 -17.15 -18.44 24.54
N ALA A 255 -15.87 -18.06 24.59
CA ALA A 255 -15.41 -16.92 25.36
C ALA A 255 -16.09 -15.62 24.89
N LEU A 256 -16.68 -14.87 25.81
CA LEU A 256 -17.34 -13.60 25.52
C LEU A 256 -16.32 -12.47 25.29
N GLY A 257 -16.78 -11.38 24.68
CA GLY A 257 -15.98 -10.19 24.44
C GLY A 257 -15.65 -9.94 22.97
N ALA A 258 -14.67 -9.07 22.74
CA ALA A 258 -14.22 -8.68 21.41
C ALA A 258 -13.61 -9.87 20.64
N LYS A 259 -13.96 -9.97 19.36
CA LYS A 259 -13.44 -10.91 18.37
C LYS A 259 -13.03 -10.12 17.14
N SER A 260 -12.03 -10.58 16.43
CA SER A 260 -11.58 -9.89 15.22
C SER A 260 -10.96 -10.82 14.20
N LEU A 261 -11.03 -10.41 12.94
CA LEU A 261 -10.41 -11.10 11.83
C LEU A 261 -9.88 -10.09 10.80
N ALA A 262 -8.72 -10.38 10.21
CA ALA A 262 -8.19 -9.58 9.12
C ALA A 262 -9.01 -9.81 7.85
N VAL A 263 -9.46 -8.73 7.21
CA VAL A 263 -10.33 -8.76 6.02
C VAL A 263 -9.79 -7.95 4.84
N LEU A 264 -8.48 -7.64 4.85
CA LEU A 264 -7.81 -6.82 3.85
C LEU A 264 -8.11 -7.25 2.41
N GLY A 265 -8.02 -8.55 2.12
CA GLY A 265 -8.28 -9.08 0.79
C GLY A 265 -9.72 -8.83 0.31
N ALA A 266 -10.70 -9.04 1.18
CA ALA A 266 -12.11 -8.81 0.90
C ALA A 266 -12.40 -7.32 0.64
N LEU A 267 -11.91 -6.44 1.53
CA LEU A 267 -12.09 -5.00 1.40
C LEU A 267 -11.45 -4.44 0.12
N ASN A 268 -10.22 -4.87 -0.21
CA ASN A 268 -9.56 -4.47 -1.45
C ASN A 268 -10.28 -5.01 -2.69
N ALA A 269 -10.87 -6.20 -2.64
CA ALA A 269 -11.67 -6.73 -3.74
C ALA A 269 -12.95 -5.91 -3.97
N ASP A 270 -13.58 -5.40 -2.91
CA ASP A 270 -14.74 -4.50 -3.02
C ASP A 270 -14.37 -3.14 -3.60
N LEU A 271 -13.29 -2.53 -3.11
CA LEU A 271 -12.78 -1.26 -3.65
C LEU A 271 -12.37 -1.39 -5.13
N ALA A 272 -11.67 -2.46 -5.50
CA ALA A 272 -11.27 -2.72 -6.88
C ALA A 272 -12.46 -2.97 -7.81
N ALA A 273 -13.54 -3.57 -7.30
CA ALA A 273 -14.80 -3.76 -8.02
C ALA A 273 -15.69 -2.50 -8.02
N GLY A 274 -15.27 -1.40 -7.38
CA GLY A 274 -16.05 -0.17 -7.28
C GLY A 274 -17.32 -0.30 -6.44
N ARG A 275 -17.38 -1.26 -5.52
CA ARG A 275 -18.54 -1.45 -4.64
C ARG A 275 -18.58 -0.34 -3.60
N SER A 276 -19.79 0.13 -3.29
CA SER A 276 -19.99 1.16 -2.27
C SER A 276 -19.94 0.61 -0.84
N ARG A 277 -19.94 -0.72 -0.67
CA ARG A 277 -20.00 -1.41 0.62
C ARG A 277 -19.07 -2.61 0.64
N SER A 278 -18.60 -2.95 1.83
CA SER A 278 -18.03 -4.26 2.14
C SER A 278 -18.94 -4.99 3.11
N GLN A 279 -19.31 -6.21 2.76
CA GLN A 279 -20.38 -6.96 3.42
C GLN A 279 -19.91 -8.35 3.83
N TYR A 280 -20.32 -8.77 5.02
CA TYR A 280 -19.83 -10.00 5.64
C TYR A 280 -20.98 -10.83 6.20
N ARG A 281 -20.78 -12.14 6.23
CA ARG A 281 -21.70 -13.11 6.84
C ARG A 281 -21.00 -13.89 7.94
N LEU A 282 -21.64 -13.97 9.09
CA LEU A 282 -21.27 -14.82 10.23
C LEU A 282 -22.14 -16.07 10.25
N ARG A 283 -21.51 -17.24 10.34
CA ARG A 283 -22.21 -18.53 10.44
C ARG A 283 -21.32 -19.59 11.07
N PHE A 284 -21.94 -20.64 11.59
CA PHE A 284 -21.22 -21.89 11.83
C PHE A 284 -21.07 -22.71 10.55
N ALA A 285 -20.19 -23.71 10.61
CA ALA A 285 -19.89 -24.58 9.49
C ALA A 285 -21.02 -25.60 9.24
N ALA A 286 -21.54 -26.23 10.30
CA ALA A 286 -22.80 -26.95 10.27
C ALA A 286 -23.99 -25.99 10.41
N LEU A 287 -25.12 -26.35 9.81
CA LEU A 287 -26.35 -25.57 9.93
C LEU A 287 -27.09 -25.85 11.24
N THR A 288 -27.03 -27.09 11.69
CA THR A 288 -27.76 -27.60 12.85
C THR A 288 -27.15 -28.94 13.26
N ASP A 289 -27.24 -29.30 14.53
CA ASP A 289 -26.90 -30.64 15.04
C ASP A 289 -28.14 -31.57 15.16
N GLY A 290 -29.34 -31.01 14.97
CA GLY A 290 -30.60 -31.74 14.97
C GLY A 290 -31.09 -32.19 16.35
N ASP A 291 -30.56 -31.65 17.44
CA ASP A 291 -30.88 -32.12 18.79
C ASP A 291 -32.16 -31.49 19.40
N GLY A 292 -32.74 -30.49 18.71
CA GLY A 292 -33.92 -29.76 19.16
C GLY A 292 -33.65 -28.83 20.35
N GLN A 293 -32.39 -28.55 20.65
CA GLN A 293 -31.92 -27.49 21.55
C GLN A 293 -31.38 -26.33 20.74
N ALA A 294 -31.18 -25.19 21.41
CA ALA A 294 -30.65 -24.00 20.77
C ALA A 294 -29.15 -23.90 21.01
N ASP A 295 -28.39 -23.82 19.92
CA ASP A 295 -26.96 -23.53 19.95
C ASP A 295 -26.70 -22.21 19.24
N PHE A 296 -26.44 -21.13 20.00
CA PHE A 296 -26.25 -19.79 19.46
C PHE A 296 -24.98 -19.11 19.95
N ALA A 297 -24.27 -18.49 19.02
CA ALA A 297 -23.40 -17.36 19.33
C ALA A 297 -24.20 -16.06 19.16
N TRP A 298 -24.27 -15.27 20.23
CA TRP A 298 -24.89 -13.95 20.22
C TRP A 298 -23.80 -12.90 20.04
N LEU A 299 -23.97 -12.02 19.06
CA LEU A 299 -23.09 -10.87 18.85
C LEU A 299 -23.89 -9.57 18.86
N HIS A 300 -23.21 -8.45 19.02
CA HIS A 300 -23.83 -7.13 18.90
C HIS A 300 -23.93 -6.68 17.44
N SER A 301 -25.06 -6.09 17.06
CA SER A 301 -25.27 -5.42 15.77
C SER A 301 -24.84 -3.95 15.84
N GLY A 302 -24.91 -3.24 14.70
CA GLY A 302 -24.69 -1.81 14.62
C GLY A 302 -25.57 -0.98 15.58
N ASP A 303 -26.75 -1.47 15.97
CA ASP A 303 -27.67 -0.76 16.87
C ASP A 303 -27.18 -0.69 18.33
N HIS A 304 -26.18 -1.49 18.72
CA HIS A 304 -25.71 -1.52 20.12
C HIS A 304 -24.93 -0.24 20.52
N GLY A 305 -24.43 0.54 19.56
CA GLY A 305 -23.62 1.73 19.83
C GLY A 305 -22.22 1.39 20.36
N ALA A 306 -22.05 1.18 21.67
CA ALA A 306 -20.73 1.04 22.30
C ALA A 306 -19.94 -0.22 21.90
N HIS A 307 -20.64 -1.25 21.42
CA HIS A 307 -20.05 -2.51 20.94
C HIS A 307 -20.53 -2.85 19.54
N ALA A 308 -20.92 -1.82 18.77
CA ALA A 308 -21.25 -1.98 17.36
C ALA A 308 -20.05 -2.59 16.61
N PRO A 309 -20.28 -3.47 15.63
CA PRO A 309 -19.23 -3.98 14.75
C PRO A 309 -18.49 -2.85 14.05
N THR A 310 -17.17 -2.96 13.99
CA THR A 310 -16.26 -1.96 13.41
C THR A 310 -15.36 -2.57 12.35
N LEU A 311 -14.97 -1.77 11.37
CA LEU A 311 -13.93 -2.08 10.42
C LEU A 311 -12.81 -1.06 10.58
N GLU A 312 -11.72 -1.48 11.22
CA GLU A 312 -10.52 -0.66 11.42
C GLU A 312 -9.63 -0.78 10.20
N VAL A 313 -9.30 0.36 9.59
CA VAL A 313 -8.62 0.42 8.30
C VAL A 313 -7.43 1.36 8.37
N THR A 314 -6.26 0.88 7.94
CA THR A 314 -5.10 1.75 7.66
C THR A 314 -4.92 1.85 6.15
N TYR A 315 -4.73 3.08 5.66
CA TYR A 315 -4.62 3.36 4.23
C TYR A 315 -3.59 4.46 3.93
N LEU A 316 -3.13 4.47 2.69
CA LEU A 316 -2.16 5.42 2.17
C LEU A 316 -2.82 6.47 1.27
N THR A 317 -2.37 7.71 1.39
CA THR A 317 -2.72 8.84 0.52
C THR A 317 -1.48 9.70 0.25
N PRO A 318 -1.37 10.35 -0.93
CA PRO A 318 -0.40 11.41 -1.17
C PRO A 318 -0.47 12.52 -0.11
#